data_AF-A0A7C6AGH7-F1
#
_entry.id   AF-A0A7C6AGH7-F1
#
_cell.length_a   1.000
_cell.length_b   1.000
_cell.length_c   1.000
_cell.angle_alpha   90.00
_cell.angle_beta   90.00
_cell.angle_gamma   90.00
#
_symmetry.space_group_name_H-M   'P 1'
#
loop_
_entity.id
_entity.type
_entity.pdbx_description
1 polymer ?
#
loop_
_entity_poly.entity_id
_entity_poly.type
_entity_poly.pdbx_seq_one_letter_code
_entity_poly.pdbx_strand_id
1 'polypeptide(L)'
;SDLIQVDEPSLVDPELGRSERLRGVDIVNEFLTRLDVPSDRVIVATYFNLDPERYAMILDLRAGLHVDLKSTPTEADQALKEHGFEGPILSLGIIDSRNIYPMDPREVVYHVKKYLDYISPDILVFSTSSWLDYIPYNEAVRKLDALGRILAEAEVRFI
;
A
#
# COMPACT_ATOMS: atom_id res chain seq x y z
N SER A 1 -2.96 -20.26 2.32
CA SER A 1 -3.03 -19.73 3.70
C SER A 1 -3.37 -18.27 3.62
N ASP A 2 -4.24 -17.81 4.50
CA ASP A 2 -4.93 -16.52 4.34
C ASP A 2 -4.07 -15.36 4.89
N LEU A 3 -4.21 -14.19 4.28
CA LEU A 3 -3.63 -12.92 4.73
C LEU A 3 -4.69 -12.15 5.54
N ILE A 4 -4.29 -11.54 6.65
CA ILE A 4 -5.13 -10.68 7.47
C ILE A 4 -4.79 -9.23 7.13
N GLN A 5 -5.80 -8.44 6.76
CA GLN A 5 -5.66 -7.00 6.62
C GLN A 5 -6.19 -6.30 7.88
N VAL A 6 -5.42 -5.36 8.41
CA VAL A 6 -5.81 -4.48 9.52
C VAL A 6 -5.82 -3.05 9.00
N ASP A 7 -7.01 -2.45 8.90
CA ASP A 7 -7.16 -1.08 8.39
C ASP A 7 -6.81 -0.05 9.48
N GLU A 8 -5.75 0.72 9.24
CA GLU A 8 -5.31 1.81 10.13
C GLU A 8 -5.06 3.11 9.35
N PRO A 9 -6.08 3.66 8.64
CA PRO A 9 -5.94 4.92 7.92
C PRO A 9 -5.60 6.10 8.84
N SER A 10 -5.91 5.98 10.14
CA SER A 10 -5.60 6.99 11.16
C SER A 10 -4.10 7.27 11.28
N LEU A 11 -3.25 6.26 11.00
CA LEU A 11 -1.79 6.39 11.11
C LEU A 11 -1.19 7.35 10.08
N VAL A 12 -1.93 7.70 9.03
CA VAL A 12 -1.51 8.70 8.04
C VAL A 12 -2.40 9.94 8.05
N ASP A 13 -3.29 10.06 9.03
CA ASP A 13 -4.18 11.22 9.15
C ASP A 13 -3.36 12.50 9.45
N PRO A 14 -3.54 13.59 8.67
CA PRO A 14 -2.86 14.86 8.91
C PRO A 14 -3.28 15.55 10.21
N GLU A 15 -4.47 15.26 10.76
CA GLU A 15 -4.94 15.83 12.02
C GLU A 15 -4.25 15.18 13.23
N LEU A 16 -3.70 13.97 13.06
CA LEU A 16 -3.00 13.26 14.13
C LEU A 16 -1.59 13.82 14.36
N GLY A 17 -1.32 14.29 15.57
CA GLY A 17 -0.01 14.78 15.96
C GLY A 17 1.05 13.68 15.98
N ARG A 18 2.33 14.06 15.87
CA ARG A 18 3.46 13.11 15.81
C ARG A 18 3.48 12.14 17.01
N SER A 19 3.29 12.63 18.23
CA SER A 19 3.31 11.79 19.44
C SER A 19 2.14 10.81 19.50
N GLU A 20 0.98 11.21 18.99
CA GLU A 20 -0.22 10.37 18.96
C GLU A 20 -0.08 9.29 17.88
N ARG A 21 0.50 9.63 16.72
CA ARG A 21 0.80 8.66 15.66
C ARG A 21 1.79 7.59 16.11
N LEU A 22 2.89 7.98 16.75
CA LEU A 22 3.85 7.01 17.30
C LEU A 22 3.20 6.10 18.34
N ARG A 23 2.35 6.65 19.21
CA ARG A 23 1.55 5.84 20.13
C ARG A 23 0.60 4.89 19.39
N GLY A 24 0.00 5.32 18.29
CA GLY A 24 -0.81 4.47 17.43
C GLY A 24 -0.01 3.29 16.88
N VAL A 25 1.20 3.54 16.37
CA VAL A 25 2.13 2.49 15.92
C VAL A 25 2.46 1.51 17.06
N ASP A 26 2.75 2.01 18.26
CA ASP A 26 3.01 1.17 19.44
C ASP A 26 1.81 0.26 19.77
N ILE A 27 0.59 0.82 19.76
CA ILE A 27 -0.65 0.09 20.03
C ILE A 27 -0.87 -1.01 18.98
N VAL A 28 -0.68 -0.70 17.69
CA VAL A 28 -0.82 -1.68 16.61
C VAL A 28 0.21 -2.79 16.79
N ASN A 29 1.47 -2.46 17.09
CA ASN A 29 2.51 -3.46 17.34
C ASN A 29 2.22 -4.35 18.55
N GLU A 30 1.67 -3.79 19.62
CA GLU A 30 1.22 -4.55 20.79
C GLU A 30 0.09 -5.51 20.41
N PHE A 31 -0.88 -5.04 19.62
CA PHE A 31 -1.97 -5.87 19.11
C PHE A 31 -1.46 -7.00 18.22
N LEU A 32 -0.58 -6.71 17.25
CA LEU A 32 0.04 -7.70 16.37
C LEU A 32 0.80 -8.78 17.15
N THR A 33 1.53 -8.38 18.20
CA THR A 33 2.26 -9.32 19.07
C THR A 33 1.31 -10.29 19.79
N ARG A 34 0.08 -9.88 20.08
CA ARG A 34 -0.94 -10.71 20.75
C ARG A 34 -1.73 -11.61 19.82
N LEU A 35 -1.75 -11.33 18.51
CA LEU A 35 -2.49 -12.13 17.53
C LEU A 35 -1.91 -13.54 17.34
N ASP A 36 -0.65 -13.77 17.72
CA ASP A 36 0.07 -15.04 17.48
C ASP A 36 0.04 -15.46 15.99
N VAL A 37 0.05 -14.46 15.10
CA VAL A 37 0.08 -14.64 13.65
C VAL A 37 1.44 -14.16 13.13
N PRO A 38 2.11 -14.92 12.25
CA PRO A 38 3.35 -14.48 11.60
C PRO A 38 3.20 -13.11 10.92
N SER A 39 4.23 -12.26 10.99
CA SER A 39 4.18 -10.90 10.44
C SER A 39 4.02 -10.87 8.91
N ASP A 40 4.45 -11.92 8.21
CA ASP A 40 4.24 -12.14 6.77
C ASP A 40 2.80 -12.57 6.41
N ARG A 41 1.93 -12.69 7.41
CA ARG A 41 0.50 -12.99 7.25
C ARG A 41 -0.40 -11.81 7.62
N VAL A 42 0.17 -10.68 8.03
CA VAL A 42 -0.59 -9.48 8.37
C VAL A 42 -0.13 -8.32 7.50
N ILE A 43 -1.08 -7.57 6.96
CA ILE A 43 -0.84 -6.30 6.29
C ILE A 43 -1.61 -5.22 7.06
N VAL A 44 -0.91 -4.20 7.53
CA VAL A 44 -1.54 -2.98 8.03
C VAL A 44 -1.77 -2.04 6.85
N ALA A 45 -3.01 -1.63 6.62
CA ALA A 45 -3.37 -0.82 5.47
C ALA A 45 -3.61 0.64 5.83
N THR A 46 -2.90 1.53 5.12
CA THR A 46 -3.01 2.99 5.25
C THR A 46 -3.49 3.59 3.94
N TYR A 47 -4.30 4.66 4.02
CA TYR A 47 -4.96 5.26 2.87
C TYR A 47 -4.92 6.79 2.91
N PHE A 48 -5.07 7.41 1.74
CA PHE A 48 -5.38 8.84 1.53
C PHE A 48 -4.27 9.88 1.70
N ASN A 49 -3.47 9.86 2.77
CA ASN A 49 -2.65 11.03 3.15
C ASN A 49 -1.18 10.69 3.42
N LEU A 50 -0.61 9.76 2.65
CA LEU A 50 0.79 9.38 2.83
C LEU A 50 1.74 10.50 2.39
N ASP A 51 2.75 10.78 3.21
CA ASP A 51 3.90 11.62 2.87
C ASP A 51 5.18 11.02 3.49
N PRO A 52 6.38 11.53 3.17
CA PRO A 52 7.63 10.97 3.69
C PRO A 52 7.72 10.91 5.23
N GLU A 53 7.23 11.94 5.92
CA GLU A 53 7.28 11.99 7.39
C GLU A 53 6.35 10.93 8.01
N ARG A 54 5.10 10.83 7.51
CA ARG A 54 4.14 9.82 7.99
C ARG A 54 4.61 8.42 7.65
N TYR A 55 5.14 8.21 6.45
CA TYR A 55 5.68 6.94 6.02
C TYR A 55 6.82 6.49 6.94
N ALA A 56 7.80 7.36 7.20
CA ALA A 56 8.91 7.05 8.09
C ALA A 56 8.46 6.60 9.49
N MET A 57 7.36 7.17 10.03
CA MET A 57 6.83 6.79 11.33
C MET A 57 6.16 5.41 11.33
N ILE A 58 5.51 5.01 10.25
CA ILE A 58 4.79 3.72 10.17
C ILE A 58 5.69 2.55 9.73
N LEU A 59 6.94 2.81 9.35
CA LEU A 59 7.92 1.76 9.06
C LEU A 59 8.27 0.88 10.27
N ASP A 60 8.02 1.38 11.48
CA ASP A 60 8.22 0.62 12.73
C ASP A 60 7.11 -0.44 12.97
N LEU A 61 6.09 -0.53 12.11
CA LEU A 61 5.06 -1.56 12.17
C LEU A 61 5.66 -2.96 11.90
N ARG A 62 5.34 -3.92 12.76
CA ARG A 62 5.82 -5.32 12.69
C ARG A 62 4.93 -6.20 11.81
N ALA A 63 4.56 -5.72 10.64
CA ALA A 63 3.69 -6.38 9.68
C ALA A 63 4.08 -5.96 8.25
N GLY A 64 3.44 -6.58 7.26
CA GLY A 64 3.39 -5.99 5.93
C GLY A 64 2.65 -4.65 5.95
N LEU A 65 2.88 -3.83 4.93
CA LEU A 65 2.28 -2.50 4.82
C LEU A 65 1.54 -2.36 3.50
N HIS A 66 0.35 -1.78 3.52
CA HIS A 66 -0.31 -1.27 2.32
C HIS A 66 -0.23 0.25 2.26
N VAL A 67 0.17 0.77 1.10
CA VAL A 67 0.33 2.20 0.83
C VAL A 67 -0.51 2.64 -0.37
N ASP A 68 -1.30 3.69 -0.18
CA ASP A 68 -2.06 4.35 -1.24
C ASP A 68 -1.15 5.27 -2.08
N LEU A 69 -0.89 4.90 -3.33
CA LEU A 69 -0.08 5.69 -4.26
C LEU A 69 -0.91 6.62 -5.16
N LYS A 70 -2.22 6.71 -4.95
CA LYS A 70 -3.15 7.45 -5.81
C LYS A 70 -3.64 8.74 -5.17
N SER A 71 -3.79 8.77 -3.85
CA SER A 71 -4.31 9.96 -3.18
C SER A 71 -3.30 11.11 -3.06
N THR A 72 -2.04 10.80 -2.78
CA THR A 72 -0.92 11.75 -2.71
C THR A 72 0.25 11.27 -3.58
N PRO A 73 0.08 11.19 -4.91
CA PRO A 73 0.97 10.44 -5.78
C PRO A 73 2.41 10.97 -5.78
N THR A 74 2.61 12.28 -5.58
CA THR A 74 3.96 12.88 -5.53
C THR A 74 4.64 12.56 -4.20
N GLU A 75 3.93 12.75 -3.10
CA GLU A 75 4.45 12.58 -1.74
C GLU A 75 4.65 11.10 -1.40
N ALA A 76 3.74 10.22 -1.82
CA ALA A 76 3.87 8.78 -1.67
C ALA A 76 5.04 8.22 -2.50
N ASP A 77 5.23 8.74 -3.72
CA ASP A 77 6.40 8.38 -4.53
C ASP A 77 7.72 8.82 -3.88
N GLN A 78 7.74 10.04 -3.35
CA GLN A 78 8.88 10.56 -2.62
C GLN A 78 9.17 9.71 -1.36
N ALA A 79 8.13 9.33 -0.61
CA ALA A 79 8.25 8.51 0.58
C ALA A 79 8.90 7.15 0.29
N LEU A 80 8.41 6.43 -0.73
CA LEU A 80 9.00 5.16 -1.14
C LEU A 80 10.44 5.33 -1.61
N LYS A 81 10.74 6.38 -2.38
CA LYS A 81 12.09 6.66 -2.88
C LYS A 81 13.08 6.99 -1.76
N GLU A 82 12.66 7.73 -0.75
CA GLU A 82 13.52 8.17 0.35
C GLU A 82 13.79 7.07 1.37
N HIS A 83 12.79 6.21 1.61
CA HIS A 83 12.84 5.27 2.73
C HIS A 83 12.81 3.79 2.35
N GLY A 84 12.41 3.44 1.12
CA GLY A 84 12.26 2.04 0.70
C GLY A 84 11.29 1.26 1.59
N PHE A 85 11.45 -0.07 1.65
CA PHE A 85 10.76 -0.93 2.61
C PHE A 85 11.51 -2.25 2.76
N GLU A 86 11.79 -2.66 4.00
CA GLU A 86 12.48 -3.92 4.32
C GLU A 86 11.60 -4.91 5.12
N GLY A 87 10.30 -4.61 5.24
CA GLY A 87 9.34 -5.50 5.90
C GLY A 87 8.93 -6.69 5.04
N PRO A 88 8.03 -7.55 5.54
CA PRO A 88 7.74 -8.84 4.92
C PRO A 88 6.93 -8.73 3.62
N ILE A 89 6.01 -7.75 3.53
CA ILE A 89 5.14 -7.52 2.37
C ILE A 89 4.90 -6.02 2.21
N LEU A 90 5.03 -5.51 0.99
CA LEU A 90 4.61 -4.16 0.61
C LEU A 90 3.51 -4.23 -0.46
N SER A 91 2.29 -3.90 -0.08
CA SER A 91 1.15 -3.78 -0.98
C SER A 91 1.05 -2.36 -1.54
N LEU A 92 1.21 -2.22 -2.84
CA LEU A 92 1.11 -0.94 -3.54
C LEU A 92 -0.31 -0.72 -4.06
N GLY A 93 -0.99 0.29 -3.52
CA GLY A 93 -2.28 0.77 -3.99
C GLY A 93 -2.13 1.58 -5.28
N ILE A 94 -2.10 0.89 -6.42
CA ILE A 94 -1.77 1.46 -7.74
C ILE A 94 -3.01 1.67 -8.63
N ILE A 95 -4.13 1.04 -8.29
CA ILE A 95 -5.42 1.25 -8.95
C ILE A 95 -6.23 2.26 -8.16
N ASP A 96 -6.55 3.41 -8.76
CA ASP A 96 -7.39 4.42 -8.08
C ASP A 96 -8.82 3.90 -7.91
N SER A 97 -9.21 3.71 -6.65
CA SER A 97 -10.50 3.23 -6.18
C SER A 97 -11.57 4.31 -6.01
N ARG A 98 -11.22 5.59 -6.22
CA ARG A 98 -12.09 6.75 -6.01
C ARG A 98 -12.43 7.48 -7.31
N ASN A 99 -11.91 7.01 -8.45
CA ASN A 99 -12.23 7.56 -9.76
C ASN A 99 -12.58 6.46 -10.77
N ILE A 100 -13.29 6.85 -11.83
CA ILE A 100 -13.73 5.96 -12.90
C ILE A 100 -12.90 6.11 -14.18
N TYR A 101 -11.79 6.83 -14.12
CA TYR A 101 -10.96 7.05 -15.30
C TYR A 101 -10.29 5.75 -15.74
N PRO A 102 -10.26 5.50 -17.07
CA PRO A 102 -9.53 4.37 -17.61
C PRO A 102 -8.04 4.53 -17.34
N MET A 103 -7.34 3.41 -17.25
CA MET A 103 -5.89 3.37 -17.12
C MET A 103 -5.32 2.34 -18.08
N ASP A 104 -4.07 2.57 -18.51
CA ASP A 104 -3.31 1.59 -19.27
C ASP A 104 -2.45 0.76 -18.29
N PRO A 105 -2.69 -0.56 -18.17
CA PRO A 105 -1.88 -1.45 -17.34
C PRO A 105 -0.37 -1.32 -17.57
N ARG A 106 0.05 -1.06 -18.81
CA ARG A 106 1.46 -0.97 -19.19
C ARG A 106 2.12 0.28 -18.61
N GLU A 107 1.39 1.40 -18.61
CA GLU A 107 1.86 2.65 -18.00
C GLU A 107 2.01 2.47 -16.48
N VAL A 108 1.06 1.77 -15.84
CA VAL A 108 1.14 1.49 -14.39
C VAL A 108 2.38 0.65 -14.08
N VAL A 109 2.64 -0.43 -14.82
CA VAL A 109 3.84 -1.25 -14.60
C VAL A 109 5.12 -0.48 -14.88
N TYR A 110 5.14 0.36 -15.93
CA TYR A 110 6.28 1.24 -16.21
C TYR A 110 6.58 2.18 -15.03
N HIS A 111 5.55 2.77 -14.43
CA HIS A 111 5.72 3.63 -13.26
C HIS A 111 6.19 2.87 -12.02
N VAL A 112 5.65 1.68 -11.76
CA VAL A 112 6.00 0.87 -10.58
C VAL A 112 7.41 0.28 -10.70
N LYS A 113 7.92 0.05 -11.91
CA LYS A 113 9.25 -0.51 -12.15
C LYS A 113 10.37 0.28 -11.45
N LYS A 114 10.22 1.59 -11.29
CA LYS A 114 11.22 2.43 -10.60
C LYS A 114 11.42 2.06 -9.13
N TYR A 115 10.42 1.44 -8.48
CA TYR A 115 10.53 0.98 -7.09
C TYR A 115 11.49 -0.20 -6.95
N LEU A 116 11.72 -0.97 -8.02
CA LEU A 116 12.60 -2.14 -8.00
C LEU A 116 14.08 -1.80 -7.79
N ASP A 117 14.46 -0.53 -7.97
CA ASP A 117 15.82 -0.07 -7.70
C ASP A 117 16.16 -0.09 -6.20
N TYR A 118 15.16 -0.11 -5.32
CA TYR A 118 15.32 -0.01 -3.85
C TYR A 118 14.32 -0.84 -3.04
N ILE A 119 13.39 -1.56 -3.68
CA ILE A 119 12.44 -2.47 -3.03
C ILE A 119 12.51 -3.82 -3.73
N SER A 120 12.63 -4.90 -2.97
CA SER A 120 12.68 -6.25 -3.52
C SER A 120 11.36 -6.59 -4.25
N PRO A 121 11.40 -7.16 -5.47
CA PRO A 121 10.18 -7.63 -6.13
C PRO A 121 9.49 -8.77 -5.36
N ASP A 122 10.24 -9.54 -4.55
CA ASP A 122 9.70 -10.71 -3.82
C ASP A 122 8.70 -10.34 -2.72
N ILE A 123 8.71 -9.09 -2.25
CA ILE A 123 7.81 -8.59 -1.20
C ILE A 123 6.67 -7.74 -1.77
N LEU A 124 6.66 -7.46 -3.07
CA LEU A 124 5.68 -6.56 -3.68
C LEU A 124 4.36 -7.28 -3.96
N VAL A 125 3.27 -6.62 -3.58
CA VAL A 125 1.89 -7.00 -3.95
C VAL A 125 1.22 -5.80 -4.60
N PHE A 126 0.40 -6.01 -5.62
CA PHE A 126 -0.38 -4.93 -6.24
C PHE A 126 -1.83 -4.96 -5.78
N SER A 127 -2.37 -3.78 -5.49
CA SER A 127 -3.72 -3.62 -4.98
C SER A 127 -4.36 -2.32 -5.46
N THR A 128 -5.61 -2.10 -5.05
CA THR A 128 -6.31 -0.83 -5.18
C THR A 128 -5.86 0.15 -4.11
N SER A 129 -5.98 1.45 -4.38
CA SER A 129 -5.60 2.51 -3.42
C SER A 129 -6.37 2.45 -2.11
N SER A 130 -7.59 1.92 -2.13
CA SER A 130 -8.43 1.62 -0.97
C SER A 130 -9.58 0.71 -1.42
N TRP A 131 -10.64 0.60 -0.61
CA TRP A 131 -11.90 -0.06 -0.95
C TRP A 131 -12.51 0.46 -2.26
N LEU A 132 -13.07 -0.43 -3.08
CA LEU A 132 -13.73 -0.07 -4.35
C LEU A 132 -15.17 0.43 -4.18
N ASP A 133 -15.69 0.47 -2.95
CA ASP A 133 -17.07 0.86 -2.65
C ASP A 133 -17.35 2.34 -2.91
N TYR A 134 -16.30 3.13 -3.20
CA TYR A 134 -16.42 4.54 -3.59
C TYR A 134 -16.80 4.77 -5.06
N ILE A 135 -16.86 3.70 -5.88
CA ILE A 135 -17.21 3.78 -7.30
C ILE A 135 -18.34 2.82 -7.67
N PRO A 136 -19.07 3.04 -8.78
CA PRO A 136 -20.12 2.14 -9.22
C PRO A 136 -19.60 0.71 -9.44
N TYR A 137 -20.42 -0.30 -9.13
CA TYR A 137 -20.06 -1.72 -9.24
C TYR A 137 -19.40 -2.09 -10.59
N ASN A 138 -19.97 -1.63 -11.71
CA ASN A 138 -19.40 -1.94 -13.04
C ASN A 138 -18.00 -1.35 -13.23
N GLU A 139 -17.71 -0.20 -12.62
CA GLU A 139 -16.38 0.39 -12.64
C GLU A 139 -15.44 -0.35 -11.70
N ALA A 140 -15.91 -0.78 -10.52
CA ALA A 140 -15.14 -1.66 -9.63
C ALA A 140 -14.71 -2.95 -10.33
N VAL A 141 -15.61 -3.61 -11.07
CA VAL A 141 -15.29 -4.80 -11.87
C VAL A 141 -14.21 -4.51 -12.91
N ARG A 142 -14.28 -3.36 -13.60
CA ARG A 142 -13.25 -2.96 -14.58
C ARG A 142 -11.90 -2.68 -13.92
N LYS A 143 -11.89 -2.09 -12.72
CA LYS A 143 -10.67 -1.85 -11.95
C LYS A 143 -10.01 -3.16 -11.51
N LEU A 144 -10.80 -4.17 -11.14
CA LEU A 144 -10.31 -5.52 -10.84
C LEU A 144 -9.74 -6.22 -12.09
N ASP A 145 -10.40 -6.11 -13.25
CA ASP A 145 -9.87 -6.62 -14.52
C ASP A 145 -8.53 -5.93 -14.88
N ALA A 146 -8.44 -4.61 -14.69
CA ALA A 146 -7.21 -3.87 -14.90
C ALA A 146 -6.08 -4.34 -13.96
N LEU A 147 -6.38 -4.60 -12.68
CA LEU A 147 -5.40 -5.14 -11.73
C LEU A 147 -4.85 -6.50 -12.18
N GLY A 148 -5.72 -7.39 -12.68
CA GLY A 148 -5.30 -8.67 -13.25
C GLY A 148 -4.37 -8.53 -14.46
N ARG A 149 -4.65 -7.55 -15.34
CA ARG A 149 -3.78 -7.25 -16.50
C ARG A 149 -2.44 -6.64 -16.08
N ILE A 150 -2.41 -5.81 -15.05
CA ILE A 150 -1.17 -5.26 -14.49
C ILE A 150 -0.28 -6.38 -13.95
N LEU A 151 -0.87 -7.34 -13.22
CA LEU A 151 -0.12 -8.49 -12.71
C LEU A 151 0.52 -9.27 -13.86
N ALA A 152 -0.23 -9.59 -14.91
CA ALA A 152 0.29 -10.26 -16.10
C ALA A 152 1.41 -9.47 -16.80
N GLU A 153 1.27 -8.15 -16.92
CA GLU A 153 2.32 -7.28 -17.49
C GLU A 153 3.59 -7.22 -16.62
N ALA A 154 3.44 -7.26 -15.30
CA ALA A 154 4.56 -7.22 -14.37
C ALA A 154 5.35 -8.53 -14.34
N GLU A 155 4.67 -9.69 -14.39
CA GLU A 155 5.31 -11.00 -14.49
C GLU A 155 6.25 -11.10 -15.70
N VAL A 156 5.90 -10.46 -16.82
CA VAL A 156 6.73 -10.43 -18.04
C VAL A 156 7.92 -9.47 -17.93
N ARG A 157 7.84 -8.44 -17.09
CA ARG A 157 8.80 -7.31 -17.07
C ARG A 157 9.75 -7.32 -15.88
N PHE A 158 9.37 -7.99 -14.79
CA PHE A 158 10.10 -8.01 -13.53
C PHE A 158 10.88 -9.33 -13.33
N ILE A 159 10.49 -10.39 -14.06
CA ILE A 159 11.17 -11.69 -14.16
C ILE A 159 11.91 -11.75 -15.51
#